data_AF-A0A8B4GAZ0-F1
#
_entry.id   AF-A0A8B4GAZ0-F1
#
_cell.length_a   1.000
_cell.length_b   1.000
_cell.length_c   1.000
_cell.angle_alpha   90.00
_cell.angle_beta   90.00
_cell.angle_gamma   90.00
#
_symmetry.space_group_name_H-M   'P 1'
#
loop_
_entity.id
_entity.type
_entity.pdbx_description
1 polymer ?
#
loop_
_entity_poly.entity_id
_entity_poly.type
_entity_poly.pdbx_seq_one_letter_code
_entity_poly.pdbx_strand_id
1 'polypeptide(L)'
;MLLHMLILLAFAKMQDFAEDSYAWQWALAFAVVTFLFGLFGGPLIAAAISAVIWGLYSWGYFAMLRQMADSLILWLMVCIGGIMLPWLLLMKLLA
;
A
#
# COMPACT_ATOMS: atom_id res chain seq x y z
N MET A 1 2.05 0.15 -12.47
CA MET A 1 2.79 -0.21 -11.24
C MET A 1 3.36 1.01 -10.52
N LEU A 2 4.16 1.85 -11.17
CA LEU A 2 4.72 3.07 -10.56
C LEU A 2 3.63 4.00 -9.98
N LEU A 3 2.54 4.23 -10.72
CA LEU A 3 1.42 5.05 -10.24
C LEU A 3 0.78 4.49 -8.95
N HIS A 4 0.59 3.17 -8.85
CA HIS A 4 0.04 2.55 -7.63
C HIS A 4 0.99 2.70 -6.44
N MET A 5 2.31 2.62 -6.66
CA MET A 5 3.30 2.87 -5.61
C MET A 5 3.27 4.33 -5.14
N LEU A 6 3.17 5.30 -6.05
CA LEU A 6 3.06 6.71 -5.70
C LEU A 6 1.78 7.00 -4.89
N ILE A 7 0.65 6.40 -5.27
CA ILE A 7 -0.61 6.51 -4.53
C ILE A 7 -0.44 5.89 -3.13
N LEU A 8 0.15 4.71 -3.03
CA LEU A 8 0.40 4.04 -1.74
C LEU A 8 1.28 4.89 -0.82
N LEU A 9 2.33 5.52 -1.36
CA LEU A 9 3.20 6.42 -0.59
C LEU A 9 2.49 7.72 -0.20
N ALA A 10 1.63 8.26 -1.06
CA ALA A 10 0.83 9.43 -0.71
C ALA A 10 -0.10 9.11 0.48
N PHE A 11 -0.77 7.95 0.47
CA PHE A 11 -1.60 7.49 1.58
C PHE A 11 -0.78 7.25 2.85
N ALA A 12 0.38 6.60 2.71
CA ALA A 12 1.33 6.41 3.80
C ALA A 12 1.78 7.72 4.44
N LYS A 13 1.87 8.82 3.67
CA LYS A 13 2.25 10.12 4.22
C LYS A 13 1.05 10.90 4.77
N MET A 14 -0.10 10.81 4.12
CA MET A 14 -1.33 11.46 4.57
C MET A 14 -1.81 10.92 5.92
N GLN A 15 -1.62 9.62 6.20
CA GLN A 15 -2.02 9.06 7.50
C GLN A 15 -1.27 9.67 8.68
N ASP A 16 -0.02 10.12 8.49
CA ASP A 16 0.78 10.71 9.56
C ASP A 16 0.18 12.03 10.06
N PHE A 17 -0.59 12.72 9.21
CA PHE A 17 -1.27 13.98 9.55
C PHE A 17 -2.65 13.75 10.19
N ALA A 18 -3.11 12.50 10.27
CA ALA A 18 -4.43 12.14 10.77
C ALA A 18 -4.30 11.35 12.08
N GLU A 19 -4.11 12.08 13.19
CA GLU A 19 -3.86 11.52 14.52
C GLU A 19 -4.94 10.54 14.98
N ASP A 20 -6.22 10.85 14.74
CA ASP A 20 -7.39 10.04 15.14
C ASP A 20 -7.79 8.92 14.16
N SER A 21 -7.06 8.78 13.05
CA SER A 21 -7.36 7.74 12.06
C SER A 21 -6.72 6.41 12.44
N TYR A 22 -7.24 5.29 11.94
CA TYR A 22 -6.54 4.00 12.07
C TYR A 22 -5.89 3.59 10.75
N ALA A 23 -4.76 2.88 10.81
CA ALA A 23 -4.06 2.37 9.62
C ALA A 23 -4.96 1.53 8.70
N TRP A 24 -5.93 0.79 9.27
CA TRP A 24 -6.89 -0.01 8.48
C TRP A 24 -7.82 0.86 7.63
N GLN A 25 -8.16 2.08 8.08
CA GLN A 25 -9.03 3.00 7.32
C GLN A 25 -8.32 3.48 6.05
N TRP A 26 -7.03 3.82 6.17
CA TRP A 26 -6.19 4.20 5.04
C TRP A 26 -5.95 3.03 4.07
N ALA A 27 -5.74 1.82 4.61
CA ALA A 27 -5.61 0.62 3.79
C ALA A 27 -6.89 0.28 3.03
N LEU A 28 -8.06 0.45 3.66
CA LEU A 28 -9.35 0.25 3.02
C LEU A 28 -9.57 1.29 1.91
N ALA A 29 -9.26 2.56 2.17
CA ALA A 29 -9.34 3.60 1.16
C ALA A 29 -8.40 3.33 -0.03
N PHE A 30 -7.17 2.85 0.23
CA PHE A 30 -6.25 2.43 -0.82
C PHE A 30 -6.76 1.20 -1.60
N ALA A 31 -7.37 0.22 -0.92
CA ALA A 31 -7.97 -0.95 -1.56
C ALA A 31 -9.13 -0.56 -2.49
N VAL A 32 -9.98 0.39 -2.08
CA VAL A 32 -11.06 0.92 -2.91
C VAL A 32 -10.51 1.62 -4.15
N VAL A 33 -9.48 2.46 -3.99
CA VAL A 33 -8.82 3.11 -5.14
C VAL A 33 -8.24 2.07 -6.10
N THR A 34 -7.56 1.05 -5.57
CA THR A 34 -6.98 -0.06 -6.36
C THR A 34 -8.07 -0.85 -7.09
N PHE A 35 -9.20 -1.11 -6.44
CA PHE A 35 -10.37 -1.76 -7.04
C PHE A 35 -10.91 -0.96 -8.22
N LEU A 36 -11.13 0.35 -8.04
CA LEU A 36 -11.61 1.25 -9.10
C LEU A 36 -10.66 1.26 -10.29
N PHE A 37 -9.35 1.30 -10.05
CA PHE A 37 -8.35 1.17 -11.13
C PHE A 37 -8.44 -0.18 -11.85
N GLY A 38 -8.67 -1.27 -11.12
CA GLY A 38 -8.84 -2.61 -11.69
C GLY A 38 -10.06 -2.75 -12.60
N LEU A 39 -11.14 -2.00 -12.33
CA LEU A 39 -12.34 -2.00 -13.17
C LEU A 39 -12.10 -1.45 -14.58
N PHE A 40 -11.14 -0.53 -14.76
CA PHE A 40 -10.86 0.07 -16.07
C PHE A 40 -10.10 -0.88 -17.02
N GLY A 41 -9.56 -2.00 -16.53
CA GLY A 41 -8.60 -2.82 -17.29
C GLY A 41 -8.86 -4.33 -17.27
N GLY A 42 -9.90 -4.83 -16.60
CA GLY A 42 -10.10 -6.27 -16.50
C GLY A 42 -11.43 -6.73 -15.88
N PRO A 43 -11.62 -8.04 -15.74
CA PRO A 43 -12.83 -8.62 -15.18
C PRO A 43 -13.01 -8.24 -13.71
N LEU A 44 -14.27 -8.02 -13.30
CA LEU A 44 -14.67 -7.63 -11.94
C LEU A 44 -14.01 -8.49 -10.85
N ILE A 45 -13.97 -9.81 -11.05
CA ILE A 45 -13.40 -10.76 -10.09
C ILE A 45 -11.88 -10.53 -9.94
N ALA A 46 -11.16 -10.27 -11.03
CA ALA A 46 -9.73 -10.00 -10.97
C ALA A 46 -9.43 -8.67 -10.25
N ALA A 47 -10.26 -7.64 -10.49
CA ALA A 47 -10.17 -6.37 -9.78
C ALA A 47 -10.41 -6.53 -8.27
N ALA A 48 -11.42 -7.34 -7.88
CA ALA A 48 -11.73 -7.63 -6.48
C ALA A 48 -10.58 -8.37 -5.78
N ILE A 49 -10.03 -9.42 -6.40
CA ILE A 49 -8.89 -10.17 -5.85
C ILE A 49 -7.68 -9.25 -5.68
N SER A 50 -7.37 -8.45 -6.71
CA SER A 50 -6.26 -7.48 -6.66
C SER A 50 -6.44 -6.49 -5.49
N ALA A 51 -7.64 -5.92 -5.34
CA ALA A 51 -7.94 -4.98 -4.28
C ALA A 51 -7.79 -5.59 -2.88
N VAL A 52 -8.21 -6.84 -2.68
CA VAL A 52 -8.03 -7.55 -1.40
C VAL A 52 -6.55 -7.76 -1.09
N ILE A 53 -5.76 -8.24 -2.05
CA ILE A 53 -4.32 -8.48 -1.87
C ILE A 53 -3.61 -7.17 -1.53
N TRP A 54 -3.84 -6.12 -2.32
CA TRP A 54 -3.24 -4.81 -2.10
C TRP A 54 -3.73 -4.13 -0.82
N GLY A 55 -5.00 -4.32 -0.46
CA GLY A 55 -5.57 -3.84 0.79
C GLY A 55 -4.88 -4.46 2.01
N LEU A 56 -4.76 -5.78 2.05
CA LEU A 56 -4.07 -6.49 3.13
C LEU A 56 -2.59 -6.11 3.22
N TYR A 57 -1.91 -6.04 2.08
CA TYR A 57 -0.52 -5.59 2.01
C TYR A 57 -0.37 -4.16 2.55
N SER A 58 -1.18 -3.22 2.05
CA SER A 58 -1.13 -1.82 2.47
C SER A 58 -1.48 -1.65 3.95
N TRP A 59 -2.36 -2.48 4.50
CA TRP A 59 -2.68 -2.45 5.92
C TRP A 59 -1.47 -2.78 6.79
N GLY A 60 -0.79 -3.89 6.52
CA GLY A 60 0.43 -4.25 7.24
C GLY A 60 1.52 -3.18 7.08
N TYR A 61 1.68 -2.68 5.86
CA TYR A 61 2.66 -1.63 5.55
C TYR A 61 2.39 -0.31 6.29
N PHE A 62 1.14 0.17 6.27
CA PHE A 62 0.74 1.40 6.96
C PHE A 62 0.81 1.27 8.47
N ALA A 63 0.41 0.12 9.03
CA ALA A 63 0.52 -0.14 10.46
C ALA A 63 1.99 -0.08 10.93
N MET A 64 2.91 -0.64 10.14
CA MET A 64 4.34 -0.63 10.44
C MET A 64 4.94 0.78 10.31
N LEU A 65 4.58 1.53 9.26
CA LEU A 65 5.01 2.93 9.10
C LEU A 65 4.53 3.83 10.22
N ARG A 66 3.30 3.63 10.71
CA ARG A 66 2.73 4.42 11.79
C ARG A 66 3.46 4.24 13.12
N GLN A 67 3.99 3.05 13.39
CA GLN A 67 4.83 2.79 14.56
C GLN A 67 6.19 3.49 14.47
N MET A 68 6.63 3.86 13.27
CA MET A 68 7.93 4.49 13.02
C MET A 68 7.81 5.95 12.61
N ALA A 69 6.63 6.57 12.75
CA ALA A 69 6.39 7.97 12.40
C ALA A 69 7.27 8.94 13.20
N ASP A 70 7.63 8.59 14.44
CA ASP A 70 8.47 9.40 15.32
C ASP A 70 9.94 9.49 14.85
N SER A 71 10.40 8.55 14.01
CA SER A 71 11.77 8.50 13.50
C SER A 71 11.79 8.52 11.98
N LEU A 72 12.06 9.71 11.43
CA LEU A 72 12.06 9.95 9.99
C LEU A 72 13.01 9.01 9.22
N ILE A 73 14.15 8.64 9.81
CA ILE A 73 15.13 7.73 9.20
C ILE A 73 14.57 6.30 9.12
N LEU A 74 13.98 5.80 10.21
CA LEU A 74 13.36 4.47 10.23
C LEU A 74 12.15 4.43 9.30
N TRP A 75 11.34 5.48 9.29
CA TRP A 75 10.22 5.64 8.37
C TRP A 75 10.69 5.55 6.91
N LEU A 76 11.78 6.24 6.54
CA LEU A 76 12.36 6.17 5.20
C LEU A 76 12.88 4.77 4.85
N MET A 77 13.55 4.08 5.78
CA MET A 77 14.04 2.72 5.57
C MET A 77 12.88 1.74 5.33
N VAL A 78 11.84 1.79 6.15
CA VAL A 78 10.64 0.97 5.97
C VAL A 78 9.93 1.33 4.67
N CYS A 79 9.90 2.62 4.32
CA CYS A 79 9.34 3.08 3.05
C CYS A 79 10.03 2.43 1.85
N ILE A 80 11.36 2.50 1.80
CA ILE A 80 12.16 1.91 0.72
C ILE A 80 12.00 0.39 0.70
N GLY A 81 12.09 -0.26 1.87
CA GLY A 81 11.93 -1.71 2.00
C GLY A 81 10.55 -2.19 1.53
N GLY A 82 9.49 -1.46 1.88
CA GLY A 82 8.13 -1.73 1.44
C GLY A 82 7.99 -1.68 -0.08
N ILE A 83 8.48 -0.62 -0.72
CA ILE A 83 8.44 -0.48 -2.19
C ILE A 83 9.19 -1.61 -2.89
N MET A 84 10.31 -2.06 -2.32
CA MET A 84 11.12 -3.14 -2.91
C MET A 84 10.47 -4.52 -2.78
N LEU A 85 9.63 -4.74 -1.75
CA LEU A 85 9.08 -6.07 -1.43
C LEU A 85 8.22 -6.68 -2.57
N PRO A 86 7.27 -5.95 -3.19
CA PRO A 86 6.52 -6.44 -4.35
C PRO A 86 7.43 -6.77 -5.54
N TRP A 87 8.50 -5.97 -5.73
CA TRP A 87 9.45 -6.19 -6.82
C TRP A 87 10.27 -7.46 -6.62
N LEU A 88 10.77 -7.69 -5.39
CA LEU A 88 11.50 -8.90 -5.02
C LEU A 88 10.64 -10.15 -5.13
N LEU A 89 9.37 -10.08 -4.70
CA LEU A 89 8.41 -11.18 -4.85
C LEU A 89 8.14 -11.50 -6.32
N LEU A 90 7.96 -10.48 -7.15
CA LEU A 90 7.77 -10.66 -8.59
C LEU A 90 8.99 -11.33 -9.23
N MET A 91 10.21 -10.89 -8.90
CA MET A 91 11.44 -11.51 -9.39
C MET A 91 11.56 -12.98 -8.99
N LYS A 92 11.19 -13.33 -7.76
CA LYS A 92 11.17 -14.73 -7.30
C LYS A 92 10.12 -15.59 -7.99
N LEU A 93 8.98 -15.03 -8.35
CA LEU A 93 7.90 -15.74 -9.04
C LEU A 93 8.19 -15.97 -10.53
N LEU A 94 9.04 -15.13 -11.13
CA LEU A 94 9.42 -15.20 -12.55
C LEU A 94 10.74 -15.96 -12.80
N ALA A 95 11.45 -16.36 -11.74
CA ALA A 95 12.68 -17.16 -11.79
C ALA A 95 12.37 -18.65 -11.65
#